data_AF-A0A7X4BPF4-F1
#
_entry.id   AF-A0A7X4BPF4-F1
#
_cell.length_a   1.000
_cell.length_b   1.000
_cell.length_c   1.000
_cell.angle_alpha   90.00
_cell.angle_beta   90.00
_cell.angle_gamma   90.00
#
_symmetry.space_group_name_H-M   'P 1'
#
loop_
_entity.id
_entity.type
_entity.pdbx_description
1 polymer ?
#
loop_
_entity_poly.entity_id
_entity_poly.type
_entity_poly.pdbx_seq_one_letter_code
_entity_poly.pdbx_strand_id
1 'polypeptide(L)'
;MFEARLPMLKKFQNVAGAAAGIGFILGMLIPTVAIFILGWHCPFGDGILRIGGFLVIMGFGSAIVFGNIVALVLIGFAKYRQTLSDSSKKRE
;
A
#
# COMPACT_ATOMS: atom_id res chain seq x y z
N MET A 1 -2.17 30.98 -7.67
CA MET A 1 -2.69 29.64 -7.36
C MET A 1 -2.30 28.73 -8.51
N PHE A 2 -1.18 28.01 -8.35
CA PHE A 2 -0.67 27.12 -9.39
C PHE A 2 -1.47 25.83 -9.31
N GLU A 3 -2.56 25.78 -10.07
CA GLU A 3 -3.37 24.58 -10.25
C GLU A 3 -2.52 23.57 -11.02
N ALA A 4 -1.79 22.75 -10.28
CA ALA A 4 -0.93 21.71 -10.81
C ALA A 4 -1.80 20.64 -11.48
N ARG A 5 -2.19 20.91 -12.73
CA ARG A 5 -2.69 19.90 -13.66
C ARG A 5 -1.59 18.89 -13.96
N LEU A 6 -1.45 17.88 -13.11
CA LEU A 6 -0.74 16.65 -13.43
C LEU A 6 -1.73 15.49 -13.35
N PRO A 7 -2.56 15.27 -14.40
CA PRO A 7 -3.48 14.13 -14.47
C PRO A 7 -2.75 12.78 -14.31
N MET A 8 -1.45 12.72 -14.59
CA MET A 8 -0.60 11.55 -14.27
C MET A 8 -0.50 11.31 -12.76
N LEU A 9 -0.24 12.33 -11.94
CA LEU A 9 -0.10 12.19 -10.48
C LEU A 9 -1.38 11.65 -9.84
N LYS A 10 -2.54 12.14 -10.30
CA LYS A 10 -3.85 11.66 -9.80
C LYS A 10 -4.06 10.17 -10.11
N LYS A 11 -3.61 9.70 -11.27
CA LYS A 11 -3.68 8.28 -11.65
C LYS A 11 -2.75 7.42 -10.78
N PHE A 12 -1.52 7.86 -10.54
CA PHE A 12 -0.57 7.16 -9.66
C PHE A 12 -1.03 7.15 -8.19
N GLN A 13 -1.61 8.26 -7.72
CA GLN A 13 -2.16 8.37 -6.36
C GLN A 13 -3.39 7.48 -6.18
N ASN A 14 -4.25 7.34 -7.20
CA ASN A 14 -5.40 6.44 -7.14
C ASN A 14 -4.97 4.97 -7.10
N VAL A 15 -3.94 4.59 -7.86
CA VAL A 15 -3.36 3.23 -7.82
C VAL A 15 -2.67 2.96 -6.49
N ALA A 16 -1.88 3.90 -5.98
CA ALA A 16 -1.25 3.78 -4.68
C ALA A 16 -2.29 3.71 -3.54
N GLY A 17 -3.37 4.48 -3.63
CA GLY A 17 -4.50 4.43 -2.70
C GLY A 17 -5.24 3.08 -2.75
N ALA A 18 -5.51 2.56 -3.94
CA ALA A 18 -6.11 1.24 -4.09
C ALA A 18 -5.19 0.13 -3.54
N ALA A 19 -3.89 0.22 -3.81
CA ALA A 19 -2.89 -0.70 -3.27
C ALA A 19 -2.79 -0.63 -1.74
N ALA A 20 -2.87 0.57 -1.15
CA ALA A 20 -2.92 0.76 0.29
C ALA A 20 -4.19 0.13 0.89
N GLY A 21 -5.35 0.29 0.22
CA GLY A 21 -6.60 -0.37 0.62
C GLY A 21 -6.52 -1.90 0.57
N ILE A 22 -5.89 -2.46 -0.47
CA ILE A 22 -5.65 -3.91 -0.56
C ILE A 22 -4.69 -4.37 0.55
N GLY A 23 -3.61 -3.62 0.79
CA GLY A 23 -2.67 -3.88 1.88
C GLY A 23 -3.35 -3.83 3.25
N PHE A 24 -4.29 -2.91 3.45
CA PHE A 24 -5.10 -2.83 4.67
C PHE A 24 -5.93 -4.10 4.90
N ILE A 25 -6.65 -4.56 3.87
CA ILE A 25 -7.47 -5.78 3.94
C ILE A 25 -6.60 -6.99 4.23
N LEU A 26 -5.49 -7.16 3.51
CA LEU A 26 -4.55 -8.27 3.73
C LEU A 26 -3.93 -8.22 5.12
N GLY A 27 -3.52 -7.04 5.59
CA GLY A 27 -2.95 -6.80 6.91
C GLY A 27 -3.91 -7.07 8.06
N MET A 28 -5.22 -6.93 7.85
CA MET A 28 -6.24 -7.35 8.81
C MET A 28 -6.58 -8.83 8.70
N LEU A 29 -6.58 -9.39 7.49
CA LEU A 29 -7.01 -10.77 7.24
C LEU A 29 -6.11 -11.78 7.97
N ILE A 30 -4.79 -11.56 7.93
CA ILE A 30 -3.79 -12.44 8.57
C ILE A 30 -4.05 -12.58 10.09
N PRO A 31 -4.04 -11.49 10.88
CA PRO A 31 -4.31 -11.59 12.30
C PRO A 31 -5.76 -12.02 12.61
N THR A 32 -6.72 -11.72 11.74
CA THR A 32 -8.11 -12.22 11.90
C THR A 32 -8.16 -13.74 11.78
N VAL A 33 -7.56 -14.33 10.75
CA VAL A 33 -7.48 -15.79 10.58
C VAL A 33 -6.70 -16.42 11.74
N ALA A 34 -5.59 -15.81 12.15
CA ALA A 34 -4.80 -16.32 13.28
C ALA A 34 -5.62 -16.37 14.58
N ILE A 35 -6.34 -15.30 14.90
CA ILE A 35 -7.10 -15.22 16.16
C ILE A 35 -8.35 -16.11 16.11
N PHE A 36 -9.14 -16.04 15.03
CA PHE A 36 -10.46 -16.70 15.00
C PHE A 36 -10.43 -18.14 14.50
N ILE A 37 -9.47 -18.53 13.65
CA ILE A 37 -9.40 -19.88 13.08
C ILE A 37 -8.32 -20.71 13.79
N LEU A 38 -7.14 -20.13 14.03
CA LEU A 38 -6.01 -20.83 14.65
C LEU A 38 -6.00 -20.69 16.18
N GLY A 39 -6.93 -19.93 16.76
CA GLY A 39 -7.07 -19.77 18.21
C GLY A 39 -5.90 -19.04 18.87
N TRP A 40 -5.17 -18.19 18.12
CA TRP A 40 -4.09 -17.40 18.69
C TRP A 40 -4.64 -16.33 19.65
N HIS A 41 -4.05 -16.27 20.83
CA HIS A 41 -4.33 -15.18 21.77
C HIS A 41 -3.77 -13.87 21.25
N CYS A 42 -4.59 -12.82 21.31
CA CYS A 42 -4.15 -11.48 20.97
C CYS A 42 -3.12 -11.01 22.02
N PRO A 43 -1.94 -10.49 21.60
CA PRO A 43 -0.90 -10.07 22.55
C PRO A 43 -1.33 -8.91 23.46
N PHE A 44 -2.38 -8.17 23.06
CA PHE A 44 -2.95 -7.08 23.85
C PHE A 44 -4.09 -7.54 24.78
N GLY A 45 -4.48 -8.82 24.74
CA GLY A 45 -5.54 -9.44 25.54
C GLY A 45 -6.83 -9.73 24.75
N ASP A 46 -7.70 -10.57 25.32
CA ASP A 46 -8.86 -11.16 24.63
C ASP A 46 -10.12 -10.28 24.58
N GLY A 47 -10.02 -9.03 25.04
CA GLY A 47 -11.14 -8.09 24.97
C GLY A 47 -11.43 -7.71 23.51
N ILE A 48 -12.71 -7.71 23.12
CA ILE A 48 -13.17 -7.32 21.76
C ILE A 48 -12.58 -5.98 21.30
N LEU A 49 -12.55 -4.97 22.19
CA LEU A 49 -11.97 -3.66 21.91
C LEU A 49 -10.46 -3.72 21.62
N ARG A 50 -9.74 -4.62 22.30
CA ARG A 50 -8.28 -4.77 22.14
C ARG A 50 -7.95 -5.55 20.88
N ILE A 51 -8.72 -6.61 20.59
CA ILE A 51 -8.63 -7.38 19.34
C ILE A 51 -8.93 -6.46 18.15
N GLY A 52 -10.04 -5.72 18.20
CA GLY A 52 -10.39 -4.76 17.16
C GLY A 52 -9.33 -3.68 16.95
N GLY A 53 -8.80 -3.11 18.04
CA GLY A 53 -7.70 -2.14 17.96
C GLY A 53 -6.43 -2.73 17.33
N PHE A 54 -6.04 -3.94 17.72
CA PHE A 54 -4.89 -4.64 17.15
C PHE A 54 -5.06 -4.90 15.64
N LEU A 55 -6.24 -5.37 15.23
CA LEU A 55 -6.55 -5.59 13.81
C LEU A 55 -6.44 -4.30 13.01
N VAL A 56 -7.02 -3.20 13.49
CA VAL A 56 -6.96 -1.91 12.79
C VAL A 56 -5.52 -1.41 12.71
N ILE A 57 -4.73 -1.48 13.78
CA ILE A 57 -3.33 -1.03 13.79
C ILE A 57 -2.48 -1.86 12.82
N MET A 58 -2.62 -3.19 12.85
CA MET A 58 -1.90 -4.09 11.93
C MET A 58 -2.30 -3.86 10.48
N GLY A 59 -3.60 -3.69 10.21
CA GLY A 59 -4.12 -3.30 8.91
C GLY A 59 -3.50 -1.98 8.44
N PHE A 60 -3.50 -0.96 9.29
CA PHE A 60 -3.00 0.37 8.94
C PHE A 60 -1.49 0.36 8.67
N GLY A 61 -0.72 -0.36 9.50
CA GLY A 61 0.71 -0.58 9.28
C GLY A 61 0.99 -1.25 7.94
N SER A 62 0.23 -2.32 7.62
CA SER A 62 0.34 -3.01 6.34
C SER A 62 -0.02 -2.12 5.15
N ALA A 63 -1.10 -1.34 5.26
CA ALA A 63 -1.53 -0.39 4.24
C ALA A 63 -0.45 0.65 3.91
N ILE A 64 0.20 1.19 4.94
CA ILE A 64 1.30 2.15 4.78
C ILE A 64 2.48 1.49 4.08
N VAL A 65 2.91 0.31 4.53
CA VAL A 65 4.06 -0.38 3.92
C VAL A 65 3.77 -0.74 2.46
N PHE A 66 2.61 -1.36 2.19
CA PHE A 66 2.25 -1.80 0.85
C PHE A 66 2.03 -0.62 -0.11
N GLY A 67 1.34 0.43 0.36
CA GLY A 67 1.14 1.65 -0.42
C GLY A 67 2.45 2.34 -0.79
N ASN A 68 3.41 2.40 0.14
CA ASN A 68 4.74 2.97 -0.12
C ASN A 68 5.56 2.10 -1.08
N ILE A 69 5.54 0.78 -0.94
CA ILE A 69 6.23 -0.13 -1.88
C ILE A 69 5.68 0.07 -3.30
N VAL A 70 4.36 0.10 -3.46
CA VAL A 70 3.74 0.30 -4.77
C VAL A 70 4.08 1.68 -5.35
N ALA A 71 4.10 2.73 -4.52
CA ALA A 71 4.53 4.05 -4.97
C ALA A 71 6.00 4.05 -5.45
N LEU A 72 6.91 3.41 -4.73
CA LEU A 72 8.32 3.27 -5.13
C LEU A 72 8.47 2.48 -6.44
N VAL A 73 7.72 1.40 -6.60
CA VAL A 73 7.72 0.59 -7.84
C VAL A 73 7.21 1.42 -9.02
N LEU A 74 6.14 2.20 -8.85
CA LEU A 74 5.59 3.06 -9.91
C LEU A 74 6.58 4.17 -10.31
N ILE A 75 7.23 4.81 -9.33
CA ILE A 75 8.26 5.82 -9.58
C ILE A 75 9.47 5.18 -10.28
N GLY A 76 9.92 4.01 -9.82
CA GLY A 76 11.00 3.26 -10.43
C GLY A 76 10.69 2.87 -11.88
N PHE A 77 9.48 2.38 -12.15
CA PHE A 77 9.04 2.02 -13.48
C PHE A 77 8.94 3.23 -14.41
N ALA A 78 8.42 4.37 -13.91
CA ALA A 78 8.38 5.61 -14.67
C ALA A 78 9.79 6.10 -15.03
N LYS A 79 10.73 6.05 -14.09
CA LYS A 79 12.14 6.43 -14.31
C LYS A 79 12.82 5.49 -15.30
N TYR A 80 12.61 4.17 -15.18
CA TYR A 80 13.15 3.18 -16.11
C TYR A 80 12.63 3.40 -17.54
N ARG A 81 11.33 3.66 -17.70
CA ARG A 81 10.72 3.94 -19.00
C ARG A 81 11.27 5.22 -19.63
N GLN A 82 11.54 6.27 -18.85
CA GLN A 82 12.19 7.49 -19.34
C GLN A 82 13.61 7.22 -19.85
N THR A 83 14.43 6.47 -19.10
CA THR A 83 15.80 6.13 -19.52
C THR A 83 15.83 5.29 -20.82
N LEU A 84 14.88 4.36 -20.99
CA LEU A 84 14.71 3.61 -22.24
C LEU A 84 14.30 4.51 -23.41
N SER A 85 13.38 5.44 -23.17
CA SER A 85 12.92 6.38 -24.21
C SER A 85 14.00 7.37 -24.63
N ASP A 86 14.84 7.82 -23.70
CA ASP A 86 15.97 8.73 -23.98
C ASP A 86 17.10 8.02 -24.75
N SER A 87 17.35 6.75 -24.41
CA SER A 87 18.31 5.92 -25.18
C SER A 87 17.85 5.63 -26.61
N SER A 88 16.54 5.52 -26.85
CA SER A 88 16.00 5.34 -28.21
C SER A 88 16.14 6.62 -29.04
N LYS A 89 15.94 7.80 -28.44
CA LYS A 89 16.03 9.10 -29.13
C LYS A 89 17.45 9.50 -29.50
N LYS A 90 18.46 8.92 -28.84
CA LYS A 90 19.88 9.14 -29.12
C LYS A 90 20.44 8.25 -30.24
N ARG A 91 19.63 7.33 -30.77
CA ARG A 91 19.98 6.42 -31.88
C ARG A 91 19.36 6.82 -33.23
N GLU A 92 18.54 7.86 -33.27
CA GLU A 92 18.03 8.47 -34.51
C GLU A 92 18.88 9.68 -34.93
#